data_AF-A0A6H0ZIZ6-F1
#
_entry.id   AF-A0A6H0ZIZ6-F1
#
_cell.length_a   1.000
_cell.length_b   1.000
_cell.length_c   1.000
_cell.angle_alpha   90.00
_cell.angle_beta   90.00
_cell.angle_gamma   90.00
#
_symmetry.space_group_name_H-M   'P 1'
#
loop_
_entity.id
_entity.type
_entity.pdbx_description
1 polymer ?
#
loop_
_entity_poly.entity_id
_entity_poly.type
_entity_poly.pdbx_seq_one_letter_code
_entity_poly.pdbx_strand_id
1 'polypeptide(L)'
;MMRGTGKTKAMVMALPDDGACVVVHNAAMVRYVERMIYDLRGKDMMKRCKVLRIERQGDADRLQGLRMRTFVDHAFWWLASDRHLLARVQHLVDAINYQFQDMKVAA
;
A
#
# COMPACT_ATOMS: atom_id res chain seq x y z
N MET A 1 -14.42 -3.45 -16.38
CA MET A 1 -13.96 -4.03 -15.10
C MET A 1 -12.59 -4.66 -15.30
N MET A 2 -11.49 -4.01 -14.91
CA MET A 2 -10.14 -4.58 -15.03
C MET A 2 -9.66 -5.12 -13.67
N ARG A 3 -10.12 -6.32 -13.31
CA ARG A 3 -9.45 -7.19 -12.32
C ARG A 3 -8.74 -8.28 -13.11
N GLY A 4 -7.43 -8.50 -12.89
CA GLY A 4 -6.66 -9.54 -13.60
C GLY A 4 -5.38 -9.09 -14.34
N THR A 5 -4.95 -7.84 -14.21
CA THR A 5 -3.73 -7.34 -14.89
C THR A 5 -2.41 -7.76 -14.23
N GLY A 6 -2.46 -8.53 -13.13
CA GLY A 6 -1.26 -8.94 -12.37
C GLY A 6 -0.58 -7.82 -11.57
N LYS A 7 -1.06 -6.57 -11.64
CA LYS A 7 -0.43 -5.42 -10.99
C LYS A 7 -0.37 -5.52 -9.46
N THR A 8 -1.45 -5.96 -8.81
CA THR A 8 -1.46 -6.20 -7.34
C THR A 8 -0.47 -7.29 -6.96
N LYS A 9 -0.37 -8.37 -7.75
CA LYS A 9 0.61 -9.43 -7.54
C LYS A 9 2.04 -8.89 -7.69
N ALA A 10 2.32 -8.12 -8.73
CA ALA A 10 3.62 -7.50 -8.95
C ALA A 10 4.02 -6.58 -7.77
N MET A 11 3.08 -5.76 -7.28
CA MET A 11 3.28 -4.94 -6.07
C MET A 11 3.59 -5.80 -4.85
N VAL A 12 2.82 -6.87 -4.59
CA VAL A 12 3.04 -7.79 -3.45
C VAL A 12 4.43 -8.46 -3.52
N MET A 13 4.87 -8.85 -4.72
CA MET A 13 6.20 -9.42 -4.91
C MET A 13 7.32 -8.39 -4.76
N ALA A 14 7.05 -7.11 -5.03
CA ALA A 14 8.00 -6.01 -4.87
C ALA A 14 8.07 -5.44 -3.44
N LEU A 15 7.22 -5.91 -2.51
CA LEU A 15 7.29 -5.46 -1.11
C LEU A 15 8.66 -5.82 -0.52
N PRO A 16 9.29 -4.90 0.24
CA PRO A 16 10.58 -5.13 0.87
C PRO A 16 10.47 -6.16 2.02
N ASP A 17 11.57 -6.86 2.30
CA ASP A 17 11.58 -8.00 3.24
C ASP A 17 11.45 -7.62 4.72
N ASP A 18 11.72 -6.36 5.05
CA ASP A 18 11.53 -5.75 6.36
C ASP A 18 10.05 -5.44 6.68
N GLY A 19 9.19 -5.42 5.66
CA GLY A 19 7.76 -5.17 5.77
C GLY A 19 7.34 -3.85 5.15
N ALA A 20 6.06 -3.75 4.81
CA ALA A 20 5.52 -2.57 4.14
C ALA A 20 4.06 -2.33 4.45
N CYS A 21 3.64 -1.08 4.26
CA CYS A 21 2.24 -0.71 4.29
C CYS A 21 1.65 -0.74 2.88
N VAL A 22 0.46 -1.31 2.74
CA VAL A 22 -0.28 -1.33 1.48
C VAL A 22 -1.60 -0.60 1.68
N VAL A 23 -1.84 0.45 0.88
CA VAL A 23 -3.09 1.20 0.84
C VAL A 23 -4.03 0.59 -0.18
N VAL A 24 -5.28 0.35 0.23
CA VAL A 24 -6.36 -0.19 -0.61
C VAL A 24 -7.65 0.59 -0.40
N HIS A 25 -8.57 0.52 -1.37
CA HIS A 25 -9.78 1.35 -1.31
C HIS A 25 -10.92 0.78 -0.45
N ASN A 26 -11.05 -0.55 -0.31
CA ASN A 26 -12.18 -1.16 0.39
C ASN A 26 -11.80 -2.44 1.15
N ALA A 27 -12.72 -2.92 1.99
CA ALA A 27 -12.49 -4.09 2.85
C ALA A 27 -12.28 -5.40 2.06
N ALA A 28 -12.90 -5.53 0.89
CA ALA A 28 -12.69 -6.70 0.03
C ALA A 28 -11.25 -6.74 -0.50
N MET A 29 -10.70 -5.59 -0.86
CA MET A 29 -9.30 -5.46 -1.28
C MET A 29 -8.33 -5.69 -0.12
N VAL A 30 -8.68 -5.35 1.12
CA VAL A 30 -7.86 -5.70 2.29
C VAL A 30 -7.67 -7.21 2.35
N ARG A 31 -8.77 -7.98 2.45
CA ARG A 31 -8.71 -9.45 2.55
C ARG A 31 -8.00 -10.08 1.36
N TYR A 32 -8.22 -9.54 0.16
CA TYR A 32 -7.57 -10.01 -1.07
C TYR A 32 -6.06 -9.83 -1.01
N VAL A 33 -5.57 -8.63 -0.65
CA VAL A 33 -4.14 -8.33 -0.56
C VAL A 33 -3.48 -9.11 0.59
N GLU A 34 -4.11 -9.16 1.77
CA GLU A 34 -3.60 -9.93 2.91
C GLU A 34 -3.43 -11.41 2.57
N ARG A 35 -4.45 -12.00 1.94
CA ARG A 35 -4.38 -13.38 1.47
C ARG A 35 -3.29 -13.56 0.43
N MET A 36 -3.13 -12.61 -0.50
CA MET A 36 -2.07 -12.67 -1.50
C MET A 36 -0.66 -12.57 -0.89
N ILE A 37 -0.47 -11.71 0.11
CA ILE A 37 0.80 -11.64 0.85
C ILE A 37 1.08 -12.96 1.54
N TYR A 38 0.08 -13.54 2.22
CA TYR A 38 0.21 -14.84 2.87
C TYR A 38 0.56 -15.96 1.88
N ASP A 39 -0.18 -16.06 0.77
CA ASP A 39 -0.03 -17.14 -0.22
C ASP A 39 1.31 -17.03 -0.98
N LEU A 40 1.82 -15.83 -1.24
CA LEU A 40 3.01 -15.61 -2.08
C LEU A 40 4.31 -15.35 -1.31
N ARG A 41 4.23 -14.70 -0.14
CA ARG A 41 5.40 -14.28 0.66
C ARG A 41 5.44 -14.94 2.03
N GLY A 42 4.39 -15.68 2.40
CA GLY A 42 4.33 -16.44 3.63
C GLY A 42 3.82 -15.65 4.85
N LYS A 43 3.61 -16.39 5.94
CA LYS A 43 3.05 -15.89 7.19
C LYS A 43 3.90 -14.81 7.85
N ASP A 44 5.23 -14.91 7.76
CA ASP A 44 6.13 -13.96 8.42
C ASP A 44 6.12 -12.60 7.73
N MET A 45 6.08 -12.57 6.39
CA MET A 45 5.87 -11.33 5.65
C MET A 45 4.53 -10.69 6.01
N MET A 46 3.46 -11.49 6.10
CA MET A 46 2.13 -11.00 6.48
C MET A 46 2.12 -10.32 7.85
N LYS A 47 2.91 -10.79 8.82
CA LYS A 47 3.06 -10.14 10.14
C LYS A 47 3.83 -8.81 10.09
N ARG A 48 4.74 -8.65 9.13
CA ARG A 48 5.54 -7.43 8.94
C ARG A 48 4.81 -6.38 8.08
N CYS A 49 3.81 -6.80 7.33
CA CYS A 49 3.02 -5.92 6.49
C CYS A 49 1.78 -5.36 7.20
N LYS A 50 1.35 -4.18 6.76
CA LYS A 50 0.10 -3.56 7.22
C LYS A 50 -0.75 -3.17 6.03
N VAL A 51 -1.97 -3.71 5.94
CA VAL A 51 -2.91 -3.32 4.89
C VAL A 51 -3.91 -2.30 5.43
N LEU A 52 -3.90 -1.09 4.87
CA LEU A 52 -4.76 0.01 5.27
C LEU A 52 -5.86 0.23 4.24
N ARG A 53 -7.12 0.12 4.69
CA ARG A 53 -8.26 0.61 3.94
C ARG A 53 -8.37 2.13 4.08
N ILE A 54 -8.37 2.82 2.95
CA ILE A 54 -8.63 4.26 2.86
C ILE A 54 -9.77 4.48 1.87
N GLU A 55 -10.92 4.88 2.37
CA GLU A 55 -12.12 5.14 1.57
C GLU A 55 -12.47 6.63 1.56
N ARG A 56 -12.12 7.34 2.63
CA ARG A 56 -12.47 8.75 2.87
C ARG A 56 -11.26 9.57 3.34
N GLN A 57 -11.39 10.89 3.30
CA GLN A 57 -10.37 11.85 3.76
C GLN A 57 -9.83 11.54 5.17
N GLY A 58 -10.72 11.31 6.14
CA GLY A 58 -10.33 11.00 7.52
C GLY A 58 -9.60 9.66 7.67
N ASP A 59 -9.82 8.71 6.77
CA ASP A 59 -9.04 7.45 6.80
C ASP A 59 -7.57 7.69 6.44
N ALA A 60 -7.30 8.70 5.60
CA ALA A 60 -5.95 9.06 5.20
C ALA A 60 -5.11 9.62 6.36
N ASP A 61 -5.73 10.05 7.46
CA ASP A 61 -5.01 10.46 8.68
C ASP A 61 -4.18 9.32 9.26
N ARG A 62 -4.56 8.07 9.00
CA ARG A 62 -3.80 6.87 9.42
C ARG A 62 -2.44 6.73 8.73
N LEU A 63 -2.21 7.48 7.65
CA LEU A 63 -0.91 7.55 6.99
C LEU A 63 0.03 8.56 7.67
N GLN A 64 -0.50 9.53 8.42
CA GLN A 64 0.33 10.52 9.10
C GLN A 64 1.18 9.85 10.18
N GLY A 65 2.48 10.17 10.17
CA GLY A 65 3.45 9.60 11.12
C GLY A 65 3.82 8.14 10.88
N LEU A 66 3.34 7.52 9.79
CA LEU A 66 3.69 6.14 9.45
C LEU A 66 5.16 6.06 9.03
N ARG A 67 5.95 5.24 9.74
CA ARG A 67 7.37 4.99 9.45
C ARG A 67 7.57 3.62 8.81
N MET A 68 6.88 3.39 7.70
CA MET A 68 6.98 2.14 6.94
C MET A 68 6.82 2.46 5.46
N ARG A 69 7.64 1.85 4.60
CA ARG A 69 7.51 2.01 3.14
C ARG A 69 6.08 1.69 2.73
N THR A 70 5.46 2.63 2.02
CA THR A 70 4.03 2.58 1.73
C THR A 70 3.80 2.47 0.23
N PHE A 71 2.97 1.51 -0.15
CA PHE A 71 2.59 1.24 -1.53
C PHE A 71 1.08 1.40 -1.66
N VAL A 72 0.62 1.90 -2.81
CA VAL A 72 -0.80 2.03 -3.10
C VAL A 72 -1.19 1.00 -4.14
N ASP A 73 -2.19 0.17 -3.82
CA ASP A 73 -2.70 -0.80 -4.78
C ASP A 73 -3.24 -0.07 -6.01
N HIS A 74 -2.93 -0.59 -7.19
CA HIS A 74 -3.32 0.04 -8.44
C HIS A 74 -4.83 0.25 -8.56
N ALA A 75 -5.68 -0.64 -8.00
CA ALA A 75 -7.12 -0.50 -8.06
C ALA A 75 -7.63 0.72 -7.26
N PHE A 76 -6.86 1.22 -6.30
CA PHE A 76 -7.21 2.41 -5.53
C PHE A 76 -7.48 3.61 -6.44
N TRP A 77 -6.60 3.87 -7.41
CA TRP A 77 -6.67 5.00 -8.33
C TRP A 77 -7.89 4.97 -9.27
N TRP A 78 -8.49 3.79 -9.46
CA TRP A 78 -9.67 3.62 -10.32
C TRP A 78 -10.98 3.59 -9.54
N LEU A 79 -10.93 3.19 -8.27
CA LEU A 79 -12.11 2.99 -7.45
C LEU A 79 -12.42 4.19 -6.57
N ALA A 80 -11.40 4.95 -6.14
CA ALA A 80 -11.61 6.17 -5.38
C ALA A 80 -12.05 7.30 -6.31
N SER A 81 -13.30 7.74 -6.14
CA SER A 81 -13.91 8.80 -6.95
C SER A 81 -13.51 10.22 -6.50
N ASP A 82 -13.13 10.38 -5.23
CA ASP A 82 -12.78 11.68 -4.65
C ASP A 82 -11.36 12.11 -5.06
N ARG A 83 -11.27 13.12 -5.93
CA ARG A 83 -9.98 13.67 -6.40
C ARG A 83 -9.12 14.25 -5.27
N HIS A 84 -9.73 14.85 -4.25
CA HIS A 84 -8.98 15.37 -3.12
C HIS A 84 -8.37 14.22 -2.31
N LEU A 85 -9.04 13.07 -2.26
CA LEU A 85 -8.54 11.89 -1.54
C LEU A 85 -7.35 11.32 -2.27
N LEU A 86 -7.45 11.19 -3.59
CA LEU A 86 -6.35 10.73 -4.43
C LEU A 86 -5.11 11.62 -4.25
N ALA A 87 -5.28 12.95 -4.32
CA ALA A 87 -4.19 13.89 -4.14
C ALA A 87 -3.57 13.82 -2.74
N ARG A 88 -4.42 13.73 -1.70
CA ARG A 88 -3.96 13.60 -0.30
C ARG A 88 -3.18 12.32 -0.06
N VAL A 89 -3.69 11.18 -0.54
CA VAL A 89 -3.00 9.88 -0.39
C VAL A 89 -1.68 9.90 -1.14
N GLN A 90 -1.65 10.41 -2.37
CA GLN A 90 -0.40 10.54 -3.14
C GLN A 90 0.63 11.37 -2.36
N HIS A 91 0.24 12.57 -1.89
CA HIS A 91 1.13 13.45 -1.14
C HIS A 91 1.67 12.81 0.14
N LEU A 92 0.82 12.15 0.92
CA LEU A 92 1.24 11.47 2.16
C LEU A 92 2.17 10.29 1.87
N VAL A 93 1.88 9.49 0.85
CA VAL A 93 2.71 8.34 0.47
C VAL A 93 4.08 8.79 -0.03
N ASP A 94 4.15 9.85 -0.83
CA ASP A 94 5.41 10.42 -1.29
C ASP A 94 6.23 10.94 -0.11
N ALA A 95 5.61 11.67 0.81
CA ALA A 95 6.27 12.18 2.02
C ALA A 95 6.77 11.05 2.95
N ILE A 96 6.04 9.93 3.06
CA ILE A 96 6.50 8.75 3.80
C ILE A 96 7.70 8.12 3.10
N ASN A 97 7.58 7.86 1.79
CA ASN A 97 8.61 7.14 1.04
C ASN A 97 9.89 7.94 0.84
N TYR A 98 9.81 9.28 0.83
CA TYR A 98 10.97 10.17 0.81
C TYR A 98 11.92 9.89 2.00
N GLN A 99 11.38 9.56 3.18
CA GLN A 99 12.16 9.22 4.38
C GLN A 99 13.00 7.95 4.23
N PHE A 100 12.75 7.14 3.20
CA PHE A 100 13.46 5.89 2.94
C PHE A 100 14.38 5.95 1.71
N GLN A 101 14.52 7.13 1.07
CA GLN A 101 15.39 7.31 -0.10
C GLN A 101 16.88 7.26 0.28
N ASP A 102 17.25 7.53 1.54
CA ASP A 102 18.64 7.54 2.02
C ASP A 102 19.29 6.15 2.19
N MET A 103 18.57 5.04 2.01
CA MET A 103 19.14 3.69 2.15
C MET A 103 19.82 3.15 0.88
N LYS A 104 19.99 3.95 -0.18
CA LYS A 104 20.63 3.52 -1.43
C LYS A 104 22.07 4.01 -1.64
N VAL A 105 22.71 4.66 -0.67
CA VAL A 105 24.12 5.06 -0.77
C VAL A 105 24.96 4.38 0.32
N ALA A 106 25.00 3.05 0.29
CA ALA A 106 26.00 2.26 0.99
C ALA A 106 26.14 0.90 0.29
N ALA A 107 26.71 0.90 -0.91
CA ALA A 107 27.28 -0.26 -1.57
C ALA A 107 28.40 0.19 -2.49
#